data_AF-A0A4V1ZMW4-F1
#
_entry.id   AF-A0A4V1ZMW4-F1
#
_cell.length_a   1.000
_cell.length_b   1.000
_cell.length_c   1.000
_cell.angle_alpha   90.00
_cell.angle_beta   90.00
_cell.angle_gamma   90.00
#
_symmetry.space_group_name_H-M   'P 1'
#
loop_
_entity.id
_entity.type
_entity.pdbx_description
1 polymer ?
#
loop_
_entity_poly.entity_id
_entity_poly.type
_entity_poly.pdbx_seq_one_letter_code
_entity_poly.pdbx_strand_id
1 'polypeptide(L)'
;MPHLFIMLLKINLVLLLFAATYYLVLRRLTFYVLNRCFLVLGIIFSTAYPFIDLTEFFYQKEVGVATYLPQLNQKASELVSEGFFINNWPILSALFYLGVLLMSVRLAIQFISLYRIHRKSNPDILANYKVRTLDESVSPFSFWQTIYVNPSLHDEKELDTILAHETVHVKQWHSIDIILAELSVVFYWFNPGVWLIKKAVKENLEFITDQKVLRNGIDKKDYQYSLLGVGQLNTSVALVNNFNLSDLKKRIQMMNTKRSSRLTLSRYAFALPTLLLITLAFTVSKKEVKASLPQLARIVPQLTVQEKTPDTAKIKTKLLKLSKNKKQNAVIRVDTGLVN
;
A
#
# COMPACT_ATOMS: atom_id res chain seq x y z
N MET A 1 16.82 10.35 -4.82
CA MET A 1 15.45 9.81 -5.02
C MET A 1 14.47 10.98 -4.98
N PRO A 2 13.57 11.15 -5.96
CA PRO A 2 12.53 12.17 -5.90
C PRO A 2 11.68 12.01 -4.63
N HIS A 3 11.35 13.14 -3.99
CA HIS A 3 10.53 13.20 -2.77
C HIS A 3 9.23 12.37 -2.88
N LEU A 4 8.63 12.36 -4.08
CA LEU A 4 7.46 11.55 -4.43
C LEU A 4 7.61 10.07 -4.07
N PHE A 5 8.72 9.42 -4.41
CA PHE A 5 8.90 7.99 -4.17
C PHE A 5 9.05 7.65 -2.69
N ILE A 6 9.60 8.58 -1.89
CA ILE A 6 9.67 8.40 -0.44
C ILE A 6 8.26 8.48 0.16
N MET A 7 7.43 9.43 -0.29
CA MET A 7 6.03 9.51 0.12
C MET A 7 5.26 8.26 -0.30
N LEU A 8 5.37 7.85 -1.57
CA LEU A 8 4.73 6.63 -2.07
C LEU A 8 5.15 5.41 -1.25
N LEU A 9 6.43 5.24 -0.94
CA LEU A 9 6.88 4.12 -0.11
C LEU A 9 6.22 4.12 1.27
N LYS A 10 6.16 5.28 1.93
CA LYS A 10 5.48 5.43 3.22
C LYS A 10 4.00 5.04 3.12
N ILE A 11 3.26 5.60 2.15
CA ILE A 11 1.83 5.31 1.96
C ILE A 11 1.61 3.81 1.73
N ASN A 12 2.42 3.22 0.85
CA ASN A 12 2.26 1.82 0.47
C ASN A 12 2.56 0.85 1.61
N LEU A 13 3.53 1.17 2.48
CA LEU A 13 3.81 0.41 3.68
C LEU A 13 2.61 0.44 4.65
N VAL A 14 2.02 1.62 4.86
CA VAL A 14 0.85 1.76 5.74
C VAL A 14 -0.37 1.04 5.15
N LEU A 15 -0.61 1.12 3.84
CA LEU A 15 -1.68 0.36 3.17
C LEU A 15 -1.52 -1.16 3.36
N LEU A 16 -0.31 -1.69 3.22
CA LEU A 16 -0.03 -3.11 3.44
C LEU A 16 -0.32 -3.53 4.88
N LEU A 17 0.07 -2.68 5.83
CA LEU A 17 -0.16 -2.91 7.26
C LEU A 17 -1.67 -2.94 7.58
N PHE A 18 -2.45 -1.97 7.09
CA PHE A 18 -3.91 -1.98 7.24
C PHE A 18 -4.55 -3.21 6.57
N ALA A 19 -4.10 -3.58 5.36
CA ALA A 19 -4.56 -4.77 4.67
C ALA A 19 -4.28 -6.04 5.51
N ALA A 20 -3.05 -6.20 6.00
CA ALA A 20 -2.65 -7.34 6.81
C ALA A 20 -3.49 -7.44 8.10
N THR A 21 -3.65 -6.34 8.83
CA THR A 21 -4.47 -6.31 10.05
C THR A 21 -5.91 -6.68 9.78
N TYR A 22 -6.50 -6.16 8.70
CA TYR A 22 -7.85 -6.54 8.33
C TYR A 22 -7.94 -8.05 8.06
N TYR A 23 -7.12 -8.58 7.17
CA TYR A 23 -7.23 -9.97 6.74
C TYR A 23 -6.90 -10.98 7.84
N LEU A 24 -5.93 -10.66 8.72
CA LEU A 24 -5.49 -11.56 9.78
C LEU A 24 -6.39 -11.48 11.02
N VAL A 25 -6.90 -10.30 11.36
CA VAL A 25 -7.56 -10.05 12.66
C VAL A 25 -9.05 -9.74 12.50
N LEU A 26 -9.40 -8.78 11.64
CA LEU A 26 -10.73 -8.14 11.65
C LEU A 26 -11.73 -8.77 10.69
N ARG A 27 -11.27 -9.39 9.60
CA ARG A 27 -12.13 -9.97 8.55
C ARG A 27 -13.12 -11.01 9.06
N ARG A 28 -12.77 -11.73 10.12
CA ARG A 28 -13.62 -12.77 10.73
C ARG A 28 -14.65 -12.21 11.72
N LEU A 29 -14.59 -10.90 12.01
CA LEU A 29 -15.49 -10.26 12.97
C LEU A 29 -16.76 -9.80 12.27
N THR A 30 -17.89 -9.97 12.97
CA THR A 30 -19.24 -9.63 12.46
C THR A 30 -19.64 -8.18 12.73
N PHE A 31 -18.69 -7.33 13.12
CA PHE A 31 -18.86 -5.89 13.29
C PHE A 31 -18.63 -5.14 11.97
N TYR A 32 -19.49 -5.40 10.97
CA TYR A 32 -19.25 -4.95 9.60
C TYR A 32 -19.18 -3.42 9.45
N VAL A 33 -19.89 -2.66 10.29
CA VAL A 33 -19.80 -1.19 10.30
C VAL A 33 -18.41 -0.74 10.78
N LEU A 34 -17.85 -1.35 11.83
CA LEU A 34 -16.51 -1.04 12.30
C LEU A 34 -15.44 -1.45 11.28
N ASN A 35 -15.64 -2.58 10.60
CA ASN A 35 -14.79 -2.98 9.48
C ASN A 35 -14.83 -1.98 8.33
N ARG A 36 -16.01 -1.44 7.97
CA ARG A 36 -16.15 -0.37 6.97
C ARG A 36 -15.35 0.85 7.39
N CYS A 37 -15.55 1.33 8.61
CA CYS A 37 -14.80 2.48 9.15
C CYS A 37 -13.29 2.21 9.13
N PHE A 38 -12.84 1.05 9.59
CA PHE A 38 -11.42 0.69 9.60
C PHE A 38 -10.80 0.70 8.19
N LEU A 39 -11.48 0.13 7.19
CA LEU A 39 -10.99 0.08 5.81
C LEU A 39 -10.92 1.49 5.18
N VAL A 40 -11.97 2.29 5.35
CA VAL A 40 -12.03 3.67 4.84
C VAL A 40 -10.98 4.55 5.53
N LEU A 41 -10.88 4.47 6.86
CA LEU A 41 -9.85 5.18 7.62
C LEU A 41 -8.45 4.71 7.23
N GLY A 42 -8.25 3.42 6.95
CA GLY A 42 -6.97 2.91 6.48
C GLY A 42 -6.53 3.55 5.17
N ILE A 43 -7.44 3.72 4.21
CA ILE A 43 -7.15 4.43 2.96
C ILE A 43 -6.80 5.89 3.22
N ILE A 44 -7.66 6.61 3.95
CA ILE A 44 -7.50 8.05 4.20
C ILE A 44 -6.22 8.32 5.00
N PHE A 45 -6.02 7.57 6.08
CA PHE A 45 -4.84 7.70 6.95
C PHE A 45 -3.56 7.37 6.20
N SER A 46 -3.53 6.29 5.41
CA SER A 46 -2.31 5.94 4.65
C SER A 46 -1.90 7.07 3.71
N THR A 47 -2.87 7.69 3.03
CA THR A 47 -2.65 8.81 2.11
C THR A 47 -2.22 10.08 2.84
N ALA A 48 -2.84 10.38 3.99
CA ALA A 48 -2.54 11.58 4.78
C ALA A 48 -1.22 11.48 5.57
N TYR A 49 -0.82 10.27 5.96
CA TYR A 49 0.29 10.01 6.86
C TYR A 49 1.63 10.70 6.50
N PRO A 50 2.11 10.71 5.23
CA PRO A 50 3.37 11.36 4.89
C PRO A 50 3.38 12.87 5.09
N PHE A 51 2.20 13.49 5.19
CA PHE A 51 2.03 14.94 5.38
C PHE A 51 1.91 15.33 6.86
N ILE A 52 1.88 14.35 7.78
CA ILE A 52 1.80 14.61 9.22
C ILE A 52 3.23 14.64 9.78
N ASP A 53 3.70 15.82 10.19
CA ASP A 53 4.99 15.98 10.86
C ASP A 53 4.89 15.54 12.33
N LEU A 54 5.12 14.25 12.55
CA LEU A 54 5.16 13.66 13.90
C LEU A 54 6.51 13.90 14.59
N THR A 55 7.45 14.55 13.91
CA THR A 55 8.81 14.81 14.42
C THR A 55 8.78 15.61 15.72
N GLU A 56 7.89 16.59 15.86
CA GLU A 56 7.85 17.46 17.04
C GLU A 56 7.40 16.73 18.31
N PHE A 57 6.53 15.71 18.20
CA PHE A 57 6.04 14.94 19.36
C PHE A 57 7.07 13.97 19.94
N PHE A 58 8.06 13.52 19.14
CA PHE A 58 9.04 12.52 19.56
C PHE A 58 10.44 13.07 19.78
N TYR A 59 10.72 14.32 19.42
CA TYR A 59 12.01 14.97 19.68
C TYR A 59 12.30 15.15 21.18
N GLN A 60 11.30 14.96 22.04
CA GLN A 60 11.43 15.13 23.49
C GLN A 60 11.76 13.82 24.26
N LYS A 61 11.88 12.67 23.57
CA LYS A 61 12.15 11.38 24.22
C LYS A 61 13.29 10.64 23.53
N GLU A 62 14.51 11.10 23.78
CA GLU A 62 15.72 10.32 23.51
C GLU A 62 15.71 9.06 24.38
N VAL A 63 15.52 7.89 23.77
CA VAL A 63 15.85 6.61 24.39
C VAL A 63 16.86 5.93 23.47
N GLY A 64 18.12 5.99 23.87
CA GLY A 64 19.25 5.41 23.16
C GLY A 64 19.10 3.90 23.02
N VAL A 65 18.71 3.45 21.82
CA VAL A 65 18.84 2.05 21.41
C VAL A 65 19.45 2.03 20.01
N ALA A 66 20.73 2.38 19.91
CA ALA A 66 21.47 2.24 18.66
C ALA A 66 22.96 2.00 18.91
N THR A 67 23.35 0.74 19.17
CA THR A 67 24.79 0.37 19.18
C THR A 67 25.08 -1.00 18.55
N TYR A 68 24.16 -1.62 17.81
CA TYR A 68 24.42 -2.95 17.21
C TYR A 68 24.01 -3.09 15.75
N LEU A 69 24.12 -2.06 14.91
CA LEU A 69 23.96 -2.22 13.45
C LEU A 69 24.97 -1.44 12.55
N PRO A 70 26.27 -1.23 12.88
CA PRO A 70 27.20 -0.65 11.89
C PRO A 70 27.72 -1.66 10.86
N GLN A 71 27.77 -2.96 11.19
CA GLN A 71 28.51 -3.96 10.39
C GLN A 71 27.72 -4.56 9.21
N LEU A 72 26.39 -4.50 9.22
CA LEU A 72 25.57 -4.97 8.09
C LEU A 72 25.61 -3.98 6.91
N ASN A 73 25.74 -2.68 7.20
CA ASN A 73 25.75 -1.61 6.18
C ASN A 73 27.06 -1.57 5.39
N GLN A 74 28.21 -1.84 6.01
CA GLN A 74 29.50 -1.86 5.30
C GLN A 74 29.59 -3.00 4.29
N LYS A 75 29.14 -4.22 4.65
CA LYS A 75 29.14 -5.37 3.72
C LYS A 75 28.09 -5.25 2.60
N ALA A 76 26.96 -4.61 2.87
CA ALA A 76 25.96 -4.33 1.82
C ALA A 76 26.46 -3.28 0.81
N SER A 77 27.28 -2.32 1.25
CA SER A 77 27.80 -1.26 0.39
C SER A 77 28.92 -1.73 -0.56
N GLU A 78 29.66 -2.79 -0.21
CA GLU A 78 30.68 -3.38 -1.10
C GLU A 78 30.09 -4.33 -2.16
N LEU A 79 28.89 -4.89 -1.93
CA LEU A 79 28.19 -5.76 -2.88
C LEU A 79 27.42 -4.99 -3.96
N VAL A 80 27.30 -3.67 -3.81
CA VAL A 80 26.53 -2.80 -4.72
C VAL A 80 27.51 -1.89 -5.46
N SER A 81 27.98 -2.36 -6.61
CA SER A 81 28.87 -1.60 -7.49
C SER A 81 28.25 -0.24 -7.88
N GLU A 82 29.00 0.85 -7.71
CA GLU A 82 28.61 2.23 -8.04
C GLU A 82 28.27 2.47 -9.52
N GLY A 83 28.40 1.46 -10.40
CA GLY A 83 28.12 1.56 -11.85
C GLY A 83 26.71 1.18 -12.31
N PHE A 84 25.83 0.65 -11.45
CA PHE A 84 24.48 0.21 -11.89
C PHE A 84 23.37 1.27 -11.71
N PHE A 85 23.61 2.30 -10.90
CA PHE A 85 22.66 3.41 -10.73
C PHE A 85 22.96 4.54 -11.71
N ILE A 86 22.80 4.27 -13.01
CA ILE A 86 22.48 5.34 -13.96
C ILE A 86 21.24 6.07 -13.41
N ASN A 87 21.20 7.40 -13.54
CA ASN A 87 20.15 8.31 -13.10
C ASN A 87 18.76 7.97 -13.70
N ASN A 88 18.18 6.84 -13.31
CA ASN A 88 17.00 6.20 -13.89
C ASN A 88 15.70 6.66 -13.21
N TRP A 89 15.77 7.66 -12.34
CA TRP A 89 14.59 8.25 -11.70
C TRP A 89 13.55 8.79 -12.68
N PRO A 90 13.92 9.39 -13.84
CA PRO A 90 12.96 9.78 -14.86
C PRO A 90 12.23 8.57 -15.46
N ILE A 91 12.95 7.47 -15.73
CA ILE A 91 12.37 6.22 -16.27
C ILE A 91 11.36 5.63 -15.27
N LEU A 92 11.74 5.54 -14.00
CA LEU A 92 10.86 5.03 -12.95
C LEU A 92 9.63 5.93 -12.75
N SER A 93 9.78 7.25 -12.86
CA SER A 93 8.67 8.21 -12.81
C SER A 93 7.74 8.04 -14.00
N ALA A 94 8.29 7.90 -15.21
CA ALA A 94 7.52 7.65 -16.43
C ALA A 94 6.72 6.35 -16.31
N LEU A 95 7.33 5.27 -15.81
CA LEU A 95 6.64 4.00 -15.57
C LEU A 95 5.52 4.13 -14.54
N PHE A 96 5.76 4.86 -13.45
CA PHE A 96 4.74 5.11 -12.43
C PHE A 96 3.54 5.87 -13.02
N TYR A 97 3.77 6.98 -13.73
CA TYR A 97 2.70 7.77 -14.34
C TYR A 97 1.99 7.03 -15.48
N LEU A 98 2.70 6.19 -16.24
CA LEU A 98 2.09 5.29 -17.22
C LEU A 98 1.10 4.34 -16.54
N GLY A 99 1.48 3.73 -15.41
CA GLY A 99 0.58 2.88 -14.64
C GLY A 99 -0.64 3.63 -14.10
N VAL A 100 -0.45 4.86 -13.58
CA VAL A 100 -1.55 5.73 -13.14
C VAL A 100 -2.49 6.06 -14.31
N LEU A 101 -1.93 6.38 -15.49
CA LEU A 101 -2.71 6.65 -16.70
C LEU A 101 -3.55 5.42 -17.11
N LEU A 102 -2.93 4.24 -17.16
CA LEU A 102 -3.63 3.00 -17.51
C LEU A 102 -4.76 2.67 -16.52
N MET A 103 -4.53 2.82 -15.22
CA MET A 103 -5.57 2.60 -14.22
C MET A 103 -6.68 3.68 -14.28
N SER A 104 -6.32 4.92 -14.58
CA SER A 104 -7.29 6.01 -14.77
C SER A 104 -8.18 5.76 -15.99
N VAL A 105 -7.60 5.33 -17.11
CA VAL A 105 -8.35 4.94 -18.32
C VAL A 105 -9.27 3.75 -18.01
N ARG A 106 -8.77 2.72 -17.31
CA ARG A 106 -9.59 1.59 -16.86
C ARG A 106 -10.79 2.05 -16.02
N LEU A 107 -10.59 2.97 -15.09
CA LEU A 107 -11.66 3.52 -14.25
C LEU A 107 -12.64 4.36 -15.07
N ALA A 108 -12.15 5.19 -16.00
CA ALA A 108 -12.98 5.98 -16.90
C ALA A 108 -13.89 5.10 -17.77
N ILE A 109 -13.37 3.99 -18.31
CA ILE A 109 -14.17 3.02 -19.08
C ILE A 109 -15.33 2.47 -18.25
N GLN A 110 -15.13 2.18 -16.96
CA GLN A 110 -16.21 1.70 -16.07
C GLN A 110 -17.29 2.78 -15.88
N PHE A 111 -16.90 4.04 -15.65
CA PHE A 111 -17.86 5.14 -15.55
C PHE A 111 -18.61 5.39 -16.86
N ILE A 112 -17.93 5.30 -18.00
CA ILE A 112 -18.58 5.41 -19.33
C ILE A 112 -19.56 4.26 -19.53
N SER A 113 -19.22 3.04 -19.13
CA SER A 113 -20.13 1.89 -19.19
C SER A 113 -21.37 2.10 -18.32
N LEU A 114 -21.20 2.55 -17.08
CA LEU A 114 -22.33 2.90 -16.19
C LEU A 114 -23.19 4.02 -16.79
N TYR A 115 -22.58 5.04 -17.37
CA TYR A 115 -23.31 6.14 -18.02
C TYR A 115 -24.10 5.66 -19.24
N ARG A 116 -23.53 4.75 -20.05
CA ARG A 116 -24.25 4.13 -21.17
C ARG A 116 -25.47 3.34 -20.69
N ILE A 117 -25.34 2.54 -19.63
CA ILE A 117 -26.47 1.82 -19.02
C ILE A 117 -27.52 2.82 -18.53
N HIS A 118 -27.10 3.89 -17.85
CA HIS A 118 -28.00 4.93 -17.37
C HIS A 118 -28.84 5.55 -18.49
N ARG A 119 -28.21 5.89 -19.63
CA ARG A 119 -28.92 6.47 -20.79
C ARG A 119 -29.88 5.50 -21.47
N LYS A 120 -29.61 4.20 -21.44
CA LYS A 120 -30.48 3.17 -22.03
C LYS A 120 -31.63 2.77 -21.11
N SER A 121 -31.47 2.95 -19.80
CA SER A 121 -32.49 2.60 -18.81
C SER A 121 -33.60 3.65 -18.73
N ASN A 122 -34.81 3.23 -18.35
CA ASN A 122 -35.98 4.10 -18.17
C ASN A 122 -36.36 4.21 -16.69
N PRO A 123 -36.77 5.39 -16.18
CA PRO A 123 -37.29 5.50 -14.82
C PRO A 123 -38.58 4.69 -14.64
N ASP A 124 -38.69 3.97 -13.52
CA ASP A 124 -39.86 3.16 -13.21
C ASP A 124 -40.08 3.03 -11.68
N ILE A 125 -41.23 2.50 -11.26
CA ILE A 125 -41.57 2.21 -9.88
C ILE A 125 -42.01 0.75 -9.78
N LEU A 126 -41.18 -0.07 -9.12
CA LEU A 126 -41.42 -1.51 -8.91
C LEU A 126 -41.50 -1.79 -7.41
N ALA A 127 -42.56 -2.43 -6.93
CA ALA A 127 -42.78 -2.78 -5.52
C ALA A 127 -42.57 -1.60 -4.53
N ASN A 128 -43.00 -0.39 -4.91
CA ASN A 128 -42.79 0.88 -4.18
C ASN A 128 -41.33 1.37 -4.09
N TYR A 129 -40.42 0.77 -4.84
CA TYR A 129 -39.04 1.25 -5.00
C TYR A 129 -38.91 2.09 -6.28
N LYS A 130 -38.22 3.23 -6.17
CA LYS A 130 -37.81 4.01 -7.34
C LYS A 130 -36.62 3.32 -8.00
N VAL A 131 -36.81 2.87 -9.22
CA VAL A 131 -35.81 2.09 -9.95
C VAL A 131 -35.65 2.61 -11.37
N ARG A 132 -34.68 2.06 -12.08
CA ARG A 132 -34.57 2.20 -13.52
C ARG A 132 -34.57 0.82 -14.17
N THR A 133 -35.51 0.62 -15.07
CA THR A 133 -35.67 -0.63 -15.82
C THR A 133 -34.87 -0.61 -17.10
N LEU A 134 -34.44 -1.79 -17.52
CA LEU A 134 -33.60 -2.00 -18.68
C LEU A 134 -33.89 -3.39 -19.24
N ASP A 135 -33.82 -3.52 -20.57
CA ASP A 135 -34.17 -4.78 -21.26
C ASP A 135 -32.96 -5.72 -21.41
N GLU A 136 -31.75 -5.24 -21.11
CA GLU A 136 -30.53 -6.03 -21.17
C GLU A 136 -30.48 -7.09 -20.04
N SER A 137 -29.89 -8.25 -20.32
CA SER A 137 -29.74 -9.35 -19.36
C SER A 137 -28.58 -9.11 -18.38
N VAL A 138 -28.67 -8.05 -17.57
CA VAL A 138 -27.67 -7.74 -16.54
C VAL A 138 -28.23 -8.04 -15.16
N SER A 139 -27.34 -8.52 -14.28
CA SER A 139 -27.65 -8.72 -12.87
C SER A 139 -28.06 -7.38 -12.23
N PRO A 140 -29.06 -7.37 -11.33
CA PRO A 140 -29.47 -6.15 -10.63
C PRO A 140 -28.30 -5.52 -9.90
N PHE A 141 -28.21 -4.19 -9.93
CA PHE A 141 -27.18 -3.46 -9.22
C PHE A 141 -27.63 -2.04 -8.88
N SER A 142 -26.98 -1.44 -7.91
CA SER A 142 -27.19 -0.05 -7.53
C SER A 142 -25.92 0.78 -7.67
N PHE A 143 -26.10 2.01 -8.12
CA PHE A 143 -25.02 2.98 -8.20
C PHE A 143 -25.53 4.37 -7.84
N TRP A 144 -24.78 5.04 -6.97
CA TRP A 144 -25.10 6.34 -6.40
C TRP A 144 -26.42 6.33 -5.63
N GLN A 145 -27.51 6.79 -6.26
CA GLN A 145 -28.85 6.84 -5.67
C GLN A 145 -29.90 6.13 -6.54
N THR A 146 -29.43 5.24 -7.41
CA THR A 146 -30.27 4.62 -8.44
C THR A 146 -30.09 3.11 -8.42
N ILE A 147 -31.20 2.39 -8.49
CA ILE A 147 -31.25 0.93 -8.63
C ILE A 147 -31.54 0.61 -10.10
N TYR A 148 -30.78 -0.30 -10.68
CA TYR A 148 -30.93 -0.78 -12.06
C TYR A 148 -31.34 -2.25 -12.02
N VAL A 149 -32.42 -2.59 -12.71
CA VAL A 149 -32.97 -3.95 -12.70
C VAL A 149 -33.67 -4.27 -14.01
N ASN A 150 -33.55 -5.51 -14.47
CA ASN A 150 -34.42 -6.04 -15.51
C ASN A 150 -35.51 -6.89 -14.84
N PRO A 151 -36.77 -6.41 -14.76
CA PRO A 151 -37.83 -7.11 -14.05
C PRO A 151 -38.24 -8.43 -14.74
N SER A 152 -37.96 -8.61 -16.03
CA SER A 152 -38.33 -9.82 -16.78
C SER A 152 -37.54 -11.08 -16.41
N LEU A 153 -36.46 -10.93 -15.63
CA LEU A 153 -35.56 -12.01 -15.25
C LEU A 153 -35.85 -12.60 -13.86
N HIS A 154 -36.83 -12.05 -13.13
CA HIS A 154 -37.05 -12.37 -11.72
C HIS A 154 -38.53 -12.53 -11.41
N ASP A 155 -38.86 -13.54 -10.59
CA ASP A 155 -40.20 -13.69 -10.04
C ASP A 155 -40.51 -12.58 -9.01
N GLU A 156 -41.78 -12.27 -8.77
CA GLU A 156 -42.18 -11.14 -7.90
C GLU A 156 -41.56 -11.17 -6.50
N LYS A 157 -41.51 -12.36 -5.87
CA LYS A 157 -40.91 -12.53 -4.53
C LYS A 157 -39.39 -12.34 -4.55
N GLU A 158 -38.73 -12.82 -5.59
CA GLU A 158 -37.29 -12.66 -5.77
C GLU A 158 -36.96 -11.18 -6.03
N LEU A 159 -37.77 -10.51 -6.86
CA LEU A 159 -37.63 -9.11 -7.19
C LEU A 159 -37.74 -8.22 -5.95
N ASP A 160 -38.74 -8.41 -5.09
CA ASP A 160 -38.85 -7.63 -3.84
C ASP A 160 -37.61 -7.82 -2.93
N THR A 161 -37.12 -9.06 -2.84
CA THR A 161 -35.92 -9.39 -2.07
C THR A 161 -34.67 -8.71 -2.62
N ILE A 162 -34.49 -8.70 -3.94
CA ILE A 162 -33.41 -8.02 -4.65
C ILE A 162 -33.51 -6.51 -4.46
N LEU A 163 -34.70 -5.92 -4.61
CA LEU A 163 -34.89 -4.48 -4.45
C LEU A 163 -34.66 -4.03 -3.01
N ALA A 164 -35.05 -4.84 -2.03
CA ALA A 164 -34.72 -4.60 -0.62
C ALA A 164 -33.20 -4.62 -0.39
N HIS A 165 -32.47 -5.53 -1.04
CA HIS A 165 -31.00 -5.59 -1.02
C HIS A 165 -30.38 -4.33 -1.63
N GLU A 166 -30.71 -4.00 -2.88
CA GLU A 166 -30.14 -2.85 -3.60
C GLU A 166 -30.48 -1.52 -2.93
N THR A 167 -31.65 -1.41 -2.30
CA THR A 167 -32.03 -0.23 -1.53
C THR A 167 -31.09 0.05 -0.37
N VAL A 168 -30.52 -0.98 0.26
CA VAL A 168 -29.56 -0.79 1.35
C VAL A 168 -28.25 -0.18 0.85
N HIS A 169 -27.79 -0.56 -0.34
CA HIS A 169 -26.59 0.02 -0.96
C HIS A 169 -26.77 1.51 -1.23
N VAL A 170 -27.92 1.88 -1.80
CA VAL A 170 -28.30 3.28 -2.03
C VAL A 170 -28.36 4.05 -0.71
N LYS A 171 -29.15 3.57 0.26
CA LYS A 171 -29.36 4.26 1.55
C LYS A 171 -28.07 4.47 2.35
N GLN A 172 -27.08 3.60 2.19
CA GLN A 172 -25.81 3.69 2.91
C GLN A 172 -24.66 4.28 2.11
N TRP A 173 -24.92 4.79 0.90
CA TRP A 173 -23.91 5.42 0.05
C TRP A 173 -22.72 4.51 -0.25
N HIS A 174 -22.97 3.21 -0.43
CA HIS A 174 -21.92 2.21 -0.68
C HIS A 174 -21.09 2.52 -1.92
N SER A 175 -21.65 3.24 -2.91
CA SER A 175 -20.90 3.69 -4.08
C SER A 175 -19.73 4.62 -3.74
N ILE A 176 -19.82 5.42 -2.68
CA ILE A 176 -18.72 6.30 -2.26
C ILE A 176 -17.53 5.46 -1.79
N ASP A 177 -17.75 4.43 -0.97
CA ASP A 177 -16.70 3.53 -0.50
C ASP A 177 -15.99 2.81 -1.66
N ILE A 178 -16.77 2.37 -2.66
CA ILE A 178 -16.24 1.73 -3.87
C ILE A 178 -15.41 2.72 -4.70
N ILE A 179 -15.91 3.94 -4.93
CA ILE A 179 -15.17 4.97 -5.66
C ILE A 179 -13.86 5.31 -4.95
N LEU A 180 -13.88 5.46 -3.63
CA LEU A 180 -12.66 5.71 -2.83
C LEU A 180 -11.64 4.57 -2.99
N ALA A 181 -12.09 3.32 -2.93
CA ALA A 181 -11.22 2.16 -3.13
C ALA A 181 -10.65 2.09 -4.56
N GLU A 182 -11.46 2.37 -5.59
CA GLU A 182 -11.01 2.41 -6.98
C GLU A 182 -10.00 3.54 -7.23
N LEU A 183 -10.24 4.74 -6.70
CA LEU A 183 -9.30 5.86 -6.77
C LEU A 183 -7.97 5.52 -6.08
N SER A 184 -8.01 4.83 -4.95
CA SER A 184 -6.80 4.36 -4.26
C SER A 184 -6.00 3.40 -5.14
N VAL A 185 -6.67 2.50 -5.86
CA VAL A 185 -6.00 1.60 -6.82
C VAL A 185 -5.35 2.39 -7.95
N VAL A 186 -5.92 3.50 -8.42
CA VAL A 186 -5.30 4.33 -9.47
C VAL A 186 -3.93 4.86 -9.03
N PHE A 187 -3.85 5.43 -7.82
CA PHE A 187 -2.60 6.03 -7.32
C PHE A 187 -1.58 5.01 -6.80
N TYR A 188 -2.06 3.87 -6.28
CA TYR A 188 -1.24 2.86 -5.61
C TYR A 188 -1.27 1.50 -6.32
N TRP A 189 -1.47 1.51 -7.64
CA TRP A 189 -1.77 0.34 -8.47
C TRP A 189 -0.79 -0.82 -8.34
N PHE A 190 0.48 -0.54 -8.06
CA PHE A 190 1.53 -1.55 -7.94
C PHE A 190 1.54 -2.25 -6.58
N ASN A 191 0.75 -1.77 -5.61
CA ASN A 191 0.75 -2.32 -4.26
C ASN A 191 -0.34 -3.39 -4.07
N PRO A 192 0.02 -4.66 -3.76
CA PRO A 192 -0.98 -5.70 -3.53
C PRO A 192 -1.95 -5.39 -2.37
N GLY A 193 -1.52 -4.60 -1.38
CA GLY A 193 -2.34 -4.16 -0.25
C GLY A 193 -3.57 -3.35 -0.66
N VAL A 194 -3.46 -2.46 -1.66
CA VAL A 194 -4.62 -1.66 -2.10
C VAL A 194 -5.66 -2.52 -2.83
N TRP A 195 -5.23 -3.53 -3.58
CA TRP A 195 -6.14 -4.50 -4.22
C TRP A 195 -6.86 -5.36 -3.19
N LEU A 196 -6.15 -5.79 -2.14
CA LEU A 196 -6.73 -6.51 -1.02
C LEU A 196 -7.74 -5.63 -0.26
N ILE A 197 -7.41 -4.37 0.02
CA ILE A 197 -8.34 -3.42 0.66
C ILE A 197 -9.58 -3.19 -0.22
N LYS A 198 -9.41 -2.96 -1.52
CA LYS A 198 -10.54 -2.81 -2.45
C LYS A 198 -11.49 -4.03 -2.40
N LYS A 199 -10.92 -5.23 -2.45
CA LYS A 199 -11.70 -6.47 -2.33
C LYS A 199 -12.40 -6.56 -0.97
N ALA A 200 -11.71 -6.24 0.11
CA ALA A 200 -12.25 -6.22 1.46
C ALA A 200 -13.39 -5.21 1.64
N VAL A 201 -13.28 -4.02 1.05
CA VAL A 201 -14.34 -3.00 1.05
C VAL A 201 -15.58 -3.58 0.39
N LYS A 202 -15.47 -4.09 -0.85
CA LYS A 202 -16.61 -4.70 -1.55
C LYS A 202 -17.26 -5.82 -0.73
N GLU A 203 -16.46 -6.80 -0.26
CA GLU A 203 -16.95 -7.92 0.56
C GLU A 203 -17.68 -7.43 1.83
N ASN A 204 -17.13 -6.41 2.51
CA ASN A 204 -17.72 -5.91 3.75
C ASN A 204 -19.04 -5.15 3.52
N LEU A 205 -19.17 -4.42 2.40
CA LEU A 205 -20.42 -3.74 2.04
C LEU A 205 -21.55 -4.76 1.79
N GLU A 206 -21.25 -5.86 1.09
CA GLU A 206 -22.18 -6.99 0.92
C GLU A 206 -22.62 -7.54 2.28
N PHE A 207 -21.68 -7.75 3.22
CA PHE A 207 -22.01 -8.27 4.55
C PHE A 207 -22.89 -7.31 5.37
N ILE A 208 -22.67 -6.00 5.24
CA ILE A 208 -23.56 -4.99 5.85
C ILE A 208 -24.96 -5.10 5.24
N THR A 209 -25.04 -5.20 3.91
CA THR A 209 -26.32 -5.29 3.21
C THR A 209 -27.07 -6.55 3.63
N ASP A 210 -26.44 -7.72 3.52
CA ASP A 210 -26.99 -9.01 3.93
C ASP A 210 -27.49 -8.96 5.38
N GLN A 211 -26.70 -8.38 6.29
CA GLN A 211 -27.11 -8.22 7.68
C GLN A 211 -28.36 -7.36 7.85
N LYS A 212 -28.50 -6.27 7.08
CA LYS A 212 -29.64 -5.36 7.21
C LYS A 212 -30.90 -5.96 6.62
N VAL A 213 -30.80 -6.63 5.46
CA VAL A 213 -31.91 -7.35 4.83
C VAL A 213 -32.47 -8.39 5.79
N LEU A 214 -31.61 -9.24 6.37
CA LEU A 214 -32.03 -10.25 7.35
C LEU A 214 -32.62 -9.65 8.63
N ARG A 215 -32.20 -8.45 9.04
CA ARG A 215 -32.75 -7.75 10.21
C ARG A 215 -34.12 -7.14 9.94
N ASN A 216 -34.46 -6.88 8.68
CA ASN A 216 -35.75 -6.34 8.29
C ASN A 216 -36.85 -7.43 8.17
N GLY A 217 -36.55 -8.68 8.54
CA GLY A 217 -37.55 -9.75 8.66
C GLY A 217 -37.63 -10.72 7.49
N ILE A 218 -36.78 -10.57 6.47
CA ILE A 218 -36.71 -11.53 5.36
C ILE A 218 -36.14 -12.87 5.87
N ASP A 219 -36.80 -13.97 5.50
CA ASP A 219 -36.35 -15.31 5.88
C ASP A 219 -34.95 -15.58 5.32
N LYS A 220 -34.09 -16.11 6.19
CA LYS A 220 -32.68 -16.29 5.88
C LYS A 220 -32.44 -17.35 4.79
N LYS A 221 -33.23 -18.43 4.80
CA LYS A 221 -33.09 -19.52 3.84
C LYS A 221 -33.58 -19.03 2.48
N ASP A 222 -34.75 -18.42 2.41
CA ASP A 222 -35.31 -17.87 1.18
C ASP A 222 -34.38 -16.83 0.55
N TYR A 223 -33.80 -15.94 1.37
CA TYR A 223 -32.80 -14.97 0.92
C TYR A 223 -31.56 -15.64 0.30
N GLN A 224 -31.03 -16.69 0.94
CA GLN A 224 -29.87 -17.42 0.42
C GLN A 224 -30.15 -18.11 -0.93
N TYR A 225 -31.36 -18.65 -1.12
CA TYR A 225 -31.77 -19.23 -2.39
C TYR A 225 -31.95 -18.16 -3.48
N SER A 226 -32.55 -17.01 -3.15
CA SER A 226 -32.65 -15.88 -4.08
C SER A 226 -31.27 -15.43 -4.57
N LEU A 227 -30.28 -15.31 -3.69
CA LEU A 227 -28.90 -14.96 -4.08
C LEU A 227 -28.24 -16.00 -5.00
N LEU A 228 -28.57 -17.29 -4.83
CA LEU A 228 -28.07 -18.35 -5.72
C LEU A 228 -28.71 -18.26 -7.12
N GLY A 229 -29.99 -17.90 -7.20
CA GLY A 229 -30.70 -17.68 -8.47
C GLY A 229 -30.09 -16.52 -9.27
N VAL A 230 -29.93 -15.35 -8.65
CA VAL A 230 -29.28 -14.17 -9.28
C VAL A 230 -27.85 -14.49 -9.73
N GLY A 231 -27.11 -15.29 -8.96
CA GLY A 231 -25.75 -15.70 -9.28
C GLY A 231 -25.62 -16.49 -10.59
N GLN A 232 -26.66 -17.22 -11.00
CA GLN A 232 -26.66 -18.05 -12.22
C GLN A 232 -26.84 -17.23 -13.51
N LEU A 233 -27.47 -16.05 -13.43
CA LEU A 233 -27.66 -15.16 -14.59
C LEU A 233 -26.33 -14.58 -15.14
N ASN A 234 -25.23 -14.68 -14.38
CA ASN A 234 -23.90 -14.20 -14.77
C ASN A 234 -23.04 -15.26 -15.52
N THR A 235 -23.65 -16.34 -16.02
CA THR A 235 -22.94 -17.50 -16.59
C THR A 235 -22.56 -17.29 -18.05
N SER A 236 -21.37 -16.75 -18.34
CA SER A 236 -20.81 -16.83 -19.70
C SER A 236 -19.31 -17.12 -19.81
N VAL A 237 -18.52 -17.17 -18.73
CA VAL A 237 -17.09 -17.57 -18.81
C VAL A 237 -16.62 -18.33 -17.56
N ALA A 238 -16.18 -19.60 -17.73
CA ALA A 238 -15.77 -20.50 -16.64
C ALA A 238 -14.62 -19.97 -15.75
N LEU A 239 -13.72 -19.15 -16.30
CA LEU A 239 -12.65 -18.48 -15.54
C LEU A 239 -13.16 -17.34 -14.63
N VAL A 240 -14.28 -16.70 -14.99
CA VAL A 240 -14.94 -15.64 -14.21
C VAL A 240 -15.90 -16.24 -13.18
N ASN A 241 -16.52 -17.39 -13.50
CA ASN A 241 -17.49 -18.09 -12.65
C ASN A 241 -16.93 -18.47 -11.27
N ASN A 242 -15.67 -18.90 -11.19
CA ASN A 242 -15.03 -19.26 -9.92
C ASN A 242 -14.94 -18.09 -8.94
N PHE A 243 -14.77 -16.86 -9.44
CA PHE A 243 -14.65 -15.68 -8.58
C PHE A 243 -16.00 -15.31 -7.96
N ASN A 244 -17.07 -15.27 -8.76
CA ASN A 244 -18.42 -14.93 -8.28
C ASN A 244 -18.97 -15.96 -7.28
N LEU A 245 -18.76 -17.25 -7.53
CA LEU A 245 -19.17 -18.32 -6.60
C LEU A 245 -18.38 -18.25 -5.28
N SER A 246 -17.10 -17.89 -5.32
CA SER A 246 -16.28 -17.74 -4.11
C SER A 246 -16.76 -16.59 -3.22
N ASP A 247 -17.26 -15.52 -3.80
CA ASP A 247 -17.76 -14.36 -3.06
C ASP A 247 -19.16 -14.63 -2.49
N LEU A 248 -20.05 -15.27 -3.26
CA LEU A 248 -21.35 -15.72 -2.76
C LEU A 248 -21.21 -16.72 -1.61
N LYS A 249 -20.28 -17.68 -1.71
CA LYS A 249 -19.97 -18.62 -0.63
C LYS A 249 -19.60 -17.90 0.66
N LYS A 250 -18.78 -16.83 0.60
CA LYS A 250 -18.40 -16.05 1.78
C LYS A 250 -19.59 -15.33 2.38
N ARG A 251 -20.46 -14.74 1.57
CA ARG A 251 -21.70 -14.10 2.03
C ARG A 251 -22.58 -15.09 2.79
N ILE A 252 -22.83 -16.27 2.21
CA ILE A 252 -23.59 -17.36 2.85
C ILE A 252 -22.92 -17.82 4.16
N GLN A 253 -21.60 -17.99 4.16
CA GLN A 253 -20.86 -18.36 5.36
C GLN A 253 -20.98 -17.29 6.48
N MET A 254 -20.84 -16.01 6.14
CA MET A 254 -20.91 -14.91 7.11
C MET A 254 -22.34 -14.68 7.64
N MET A 255 -23.38 -14.92 6.82
CA MET A 255 -24.77 -14.94 7.29
C MET A 255 -25.03 -16.06 8.31
N ASN A 256 -24.32 -17.19 8.19
CA ASN A 256 -24.43 -18.34 9.08
C ASN A 256 -23.49 -18.31 10.29
N THR A 257 -22.62 -17.30 10.39
CA THR A 257 -21.66 -17.19 11.48
C THR A 257 -22.30 -16.60 12.75
N LYS A 258 -21.93 -17.12 13.92
CA LYS A 258 -22.37 -16.58 15.22
C LYS A 258 -21.86 -15.14 15.39
N ARG A 259 -22.67 -14.30 16.02
CA ARG A 259 -22.30 -12.91 16.32
C ARG A 259 -21.04 -12.87 17.20
N SER A 260 -20.15 -11.94 16.87
CA SER A 260 -18.93 -11.69 17.62
C SER A 260 -19.28 -11.06 18.96
N SER A 261 -18.64 -11.51 20.04
CA SER A 261 -18.92 -11.00 21.39
C SER A 261 -18.34 -9.60 21.59
N ARG A 262 -18.88 -8.83 22.54
CA ARG A 262 -18.34 -7.50 22.88
C ARG A 262 -16.86 -7.55 23.31
N LEU A 263 -16.41 -8.66 23.89
CA LEU A 263 -15.00 -8.83 24.25
C LEU A 263 -14.08 -8.77 23.00
N THR A 264 -14.54 -9.26 21.85
CA THR A 264 -13.76 -9.18 20.61
C THR A 264 -13.62 -7.75 20.05
N LEU A 265 -14.40 -6.79 20.57
CA LEU A 265 -14.25 -5.37 20.25
C LEU A 265 -12.88 -4.82 20.68
N SER A 266 -12.29 -5.38 21.75
CA SER A 266 -10.93 -5.05 22.19
C SER A 266 -9.89 -5.17 21.08
N ARG A 267 -10.10 -6.07 20.10
CA ARG A 267 -9.21 -6.21 18.94
C ARG A 267 -9.11 -4.92 18.13
N TYR A 268 -10.18 -4.15 18.00
CA TYR A 268 -10.13 -2.83 17.34
C TYR A 268 -9.39 -1.81 18.22
N ALA A 269 -9.63 -1.83 19.52
CA ALA A 269 -8.98 -0.95 20.48
C ALA A 269 -7.47 -1.16 20.53
N PHE A 270 -6.98 -2.39 20.35
CA PHE A 270 -5.54 -2.68 20.25
C PHE A 270 -4.98 -2.51 18.85
N ALA A 271 -5.76 -2.80 17.80
CA ALA A 271 -5.29 -2.69 16.42
C ALA A 271 -4.87 -1.25 16.10
N LEU A 272 -5.74 -0.25 16.30
CA LEU A 272 -5.44 1.12 15.90
C LEU A 272 -4.17 1.71 16.54
N PRO A 273 -3.97 1.63 17.88
CA PRO A 273 -2.73 2.09 18.52
C PRO A 273 -1.51 1.30 18.06
N THR A 274 -1.63 -0.01 17.88
CA THR A 274 -0.52 -0.83 17.40
C THR A 274 -0.09 -0.42 15.99
N LEU A 275 -1.05 -0.18 15.09
CA LEU A 275 -0.74 0.33 13.75
C LEU A 275 -0.06 1.69 13.84
N LEU A 276 -0.59 2.60 14.66
CA LEU A 276 -0.01 3.93 14.84
C LEU A 276 1.44 3.86 15.34
N LEU A 277 1.72 3.05 16.37
CA LEU A 277 3.07 2.81 16.89
C LEU A 277 4.00 2.21 15.83
N ILE A 278 3.56 1.20 15.07
CA ILE A 278 4.37 0.60 14.02
C ILE A 278 4.68 1.63 12.92
N THR A 279 3.68 2.41 12.48
CA THR A 279 3.91 3.45 11.47
C THR A 279 4.91 4.49 11.94
N LEU A 280 4.81 4.93 13.20
CA LEU A 280 5.72 5.88 13.83
C LEU A 280 7.17 5.36 13.92
N ALA A 281 7.36 4.09 14.28
CA ALA A 281 8.69 3.48 14.36
C ALA A 281 9.44 3.57 13.01
N PHE A 282 8.73 3.42 11.89
CA PHE A 282 9.30 3.57 10.54
C PHE A 282 9.67 5.02 10.19
N THR A 283 9.11 6.03 10.87
CA THR A 283 9.42 7.45 10.64
C THR A 283 10.61 7.93 11.45
N VAL A 284 10.76 7.47 12.70
CA VAL A 284 11.84 7.91 13.60
C VAL A 284 13.22 7.40 13.14
N SER A 285 13.27 6.18 12.57
CA SER A 285 14.55 5.53 12.19
C SER A 285 15.38 6.29 11.12
N LYS A 286 14.80 7.20 10.34
CA LYS A 286 15.54 7.95 9.30
C LYS A 286 16.24 9.22 9.80
N LYS A 287 15.85 9.80 10.94
CA LYS A 287 16.40 11.10 11.38
C LYS A 287 17.57 10.96 12.37
N GLU A 288 17.67 9.83 13.07
CA GLU A 288 18.82 9.53 13.96
C GLU A 288 20.14 9.38 13.19
N VAL A 289 20.09 8.95 11.93
CA VAL A 289 21.30 8.83 11.06
C VAL A 289 21.78 10.18 10.53
N LYS A 290 20.89 11.18 10.41
CA LYS A 290 21.25 12.52 9.91
C LYS A 290 21.63 13.49 11.03
N ALA A 291 21.13 13.27 12.25
CA ALA A 291 21.41 14.09 13.43
C ALA A 291 22.78 13.78 14.08
N SER A 292 23.37 12.61 13.79
CA SER A 292 24.69 12.20 14.30
C SER A 292 25.88 12.67 13.43
N LEU A 293 25.62 13.18 12.22
CA LEU A 293 26.67 13.70 11.32
C LEU A 293 27.29 15.05 11.76
N PRO A 294 26.56 16.04 12.29
CA PRO A 294 27.17 17.29 12.76
C PRO A 294 27.76 17.21 14.17
N GLN A 295 27.47 16.16 14.96
CA GLN A 295 28.06 15.97 16.29
C GLN A 295 29.47 15.38 16.23
N LEU A 296 29.81 14.61 15.19
CA LEU A 296 31.18 14.12 14.96
C LEU A 296 32.14 15.21 14.48
N ALA A 297 31.63 16.26 13.82
CA ALA A 297 32.44 17.41 13.41
C ALA A 297 32.78 18.36 14.59
N ARG A 298 32.10 18.24 15.73
CA ARG A 298 32.34 19.06 16.93
C ARG A 298 33.23 18.40 17.98
N ILE A 299 33.56 17.11 17.83
CA ILE A 299 34.44 16.37 18.75
C ILE A 299 35.90 16.35 18.26
N VAL A 300 36.22 17.00 17.13
CA VAL A 300 37.62 17.26 16.72
C VAL A 300 37.88 18.76 16.71
N PRO A 301 38.13 19.34 17.90
CA PRO A 301 39.32 20.16 18.02
C PRO A 301 40.02 19.87 19.34
N GLN A 302 40.94 18.89 19.35
CA GLN A 302 42.02 18.83 20.35
C GLN A 302 43.05 17.75 20.00
N LEU A 303 43.75 17.93 18.88
CA LEU A 303 45.16 17.52 18.75
C LEU A 303 45.91 18.60 17.99
N THR A 304 45.90 19.82 18.53
CA THR A 304 47.02 20.74 18.33
C THR A 304 48.08 20.36 19.37
N VAL A 305 48.88 19.34 19.05
CA VAL A 305 50.17 19.12 19.72
C VAL A 305 51.24 19.72 18.81
N GLN A 306 51.73 20.87 19.25
CA GLN A 306 53.04 21.48 19.02
C GLN A 306 53.69 21.31 17.64
N GLU A 307 53.77 22.43 16.93
CA GLU A 307 54.91 22.70 16.05
C GLU A 307 56.22 22.43 16.80
N LYS A 308 56.92 21.37 16.41
CA LYS A 308 58.38 21.37 16.42
C LYS A 308 58.83 21.00 15.01
N THR A 309 59.25 22.02 14.30
CA THR A 309 59.85 21.97 12.96
C THR A 309 60.97 20.92 12.93
N PRO A 310 60.91 19.87 12.10
CA PRO A 310 62.10 19.16 11.70
C PRO A 310 62.76 19.96 10.57
N ASP A 311 63.94 20.47 10.88
CA ASP A 311 64.89 21.15 10.01
C ASP A 311 65.09 20.39 8.67
N THR A 312 64.32 20.78 7.64
CA THR A 312 64.32 20.17 6.29
C THR A 312 65.60 20.45 5.51
N ALA A 313 66.55 21.22 6.07
CA ALA A 313 67.86 21.46 5.48
C ALA A 313 68.87 20.29 5.67
N LYS A 314 68.69 19.43 6.69
CA LYS A 314 69.65 18.33 6.97
C LYS A 314 69.34 17.02 6.25
N ILE A 315 68.09 16.79 5.86
CA ILE A 315 67.67 15.54 5.17
C ILE A 315 68.06 15.57 3.69
N LYS A 316 67.99 16.73 3.02
CA LYS A 316 68.41 16.89 1.63
C LYS A 316 69.92 16.67 1.45
N THR A 317 70.73 17.13 2.41
CA THR A 317 72.20 16.97 2.39
C THR A 317 72.64 15.52 2.63
N LYS A 318 71.89 14.72 3.41
CA LYS A 318 72.22 13.31 3.67
C LYS A 318 71.84 12.41 2.47
N LEU A 319 70.73 12.69 1.79
CA LEU A 319 70.32 12.00 0.56
C LEU A 319 71.21 12.33 -0.65
N LEU A 320 71.69 13.57 -0.77
CA LEU A 320 72.67 13.96 -1.80
C LEU A 320 74.06 13.34 -1.57
N LYS A 321 74.48 13.14 -0.31
CA LYS A 321 75.74 12.43 0.01
C LYS A 321 75.65 10.92 -0.25
N LEU A 322 74.50 10.29 -0.03
CA LEU A 322 74.25 8.87 -0.38
C LEU A 322 74.17 8.63 -1.89
N SER A 323 73.65 9.59 -2.66
CA SER A 323 73.61 9.51 -4.14
C SER A 323 74.99 9.72 -4.78
N LYS A 324 75.84 10.62 -4.24
CA LYS A 324 77.21 10.83 -4.74
C LYS A 324 78.14 9.65 -4.43
N ASN A 325 78.02 9.00 -3.26
CA ASN A 325 78.86 7.84 -2.92
C ASN A 325 78.55 6.59 -3.77
N LYS A 326 77.33 6.47 -4.30
CA LYS A 326 76.96 5.35 -5.18
C LYS A 326 77.44 5.52 -6.63
N LYS A 327 77.73 6.76 -7.06
CA LYS A 327 78.29 7.06 -8.39
C LYS A 327 79.83 7.00 -8.46
N GLN A 328 80.54 7.01 -7.33
CA GLN A 328 82.01 6.87 -7.30
C GLN A 328 82.50 5.40 -7.28
N ASN A 329 81.65 4.44 -6.91
CA ASN A 329 82.04 3.01 -6.87
C ASN A 329 81.69 2.21 -8.14
N ALA A 330 81.32 2.87 -9.25
CA ALA A 330 80.94 2.22 -10.52
C ALA A 330 81.95 2.44 -11.66
N VAL A 331 83.12 3.01 -11.39
CA VAL A 331 84.22 3.12 -12.34
C VAL A 331 85.48 2.62 -11.63
N ILE A 332 85.89 1.38 -11.92
CA ILE A 332 87.26 0.81 -11.92
C ILE A 332 87.10 -0.71 -12.01
N ARG A 333 87.16 -1.24 -13.24
CA ARG A 333 87.90 -2.44 -13.66
C ARG A 333 87.51 -2.74 -15.12
N VAL A 334 88.20 -2.05 -16.02
CA VAL A 334 88.53 -2.58 -17.34
C VAL A 334 90.01 -2.92 -17.24
N ASP A 335 90.34 -4.19 -17.45
CA ASP A 335 91.65 -4.73 -17.85
C ASP A 335 91.48 -6.25 -17.91
N THR A 336 91.92 -7.01 -18.90
CA THR A 336 92.57 -6.75 -20.18
C THR A 336 92.76 -8.14 -20.78
N GLY A 337 92.51 -8.30 -22.08
CA GLY A 337 93.10 -9.35 -22.90
C GLY A 337 92.63 -10.78 -22.62
N LEU A 338 92.79 -11.75 -23.51
CA LEU A 338 93.16 -11.80 -24.93
C LEU A 338 93.27 -13.32 -25.20
N VAL A 339 93.17 -13.68 -26.47
CA VAL A 339 93.68 -14.93 -27.07
C VAL A 339 92.74 -16.15 -27.06
N ASN A 340 92.16 -16.32 -28.25
CA ASN A 340 91.89 -17.55 -29.01
C ASN A 340 90.71 -18.45 -28.64
#